data_AF-A0A7C2Q8I0-F1
#
_entry.id   AF-A0A7C2Q8I0-F1
#
_cell.length_a   1.000
_cell.length_b   1.000
_cell.length_c   1.000
_cell.angle_alpha   90.00
_cell.angle_beta   90.00
_cell.angle_gamma   90.00
#
_symmetry.space_group_name_H-M   'P 1'
#
loop_
_entity.id
_entity.type
_entity.pdbx_description
1 polymer ?
#
loop_
_entity_poly.entity_id
_entity_poly.type
_entity_poly.pdbx_seq_one_letter_code
_entity_poly.pdbx_strand_id
1 'polypeptide(L)'
;MTSISIRDGSIRQQIEQWELQTLSPYAAKSTQSRGRLRHEPPCPVRTCFQRDRDRVLHSKAFRRLKHKTQVFLDPEEDHYRTRLTHTLEVAQIARTISRALRLNEDLTEAIALAHDLGHPPFGHAGEQALDEVLQEYLPGKRFRHWEQSLRVVDVLEREGRGLNLTHETREGILYHSKGRADLDADLLPDECTLEAQVVRIADRIAYVNHDIDDAIRARVIQPNDLPSECVQLLGETSSERIESMVLDVIENSLGCAHVCMSVPVQQATDRLKEFLFERVYQEEAIGLKELQKAKGILKALFRFYMEHPELLPQSGRRLTDNTSVEALAQAVCDYLAGMTDRFAMNTYSNYFVPRMWHITS
;
A
#
# COMPACT_ATOMS: atom_id res chain seq x y z
N MET A 1 -2.94 45.08 -10.97
CA MET A 1 -2.94 43.63 -11.28
C MET A 1 -1.64 43.33 -11.98
N THR A 2 -0.61 42.93 -11.23
CA THR A 2 0.69 42.54 -11.80
C THR A 2 0.52 41.19 -12.50
N SER A 3 0.81 41.15 -13.80
CA SER A 3 0.76 39.94 -14.61
C SER A 3 1.79 38.95 -14.10
N ILE A 4 1.36 37.86 -13.48
CA ILE A 4 2.24 36.79 -13.04
C ILE A 4 2.72 36.04 -14.30
N SER A 5 3.95 36.34 -14.74
CA SER A 5 4.64 35.62 -15.82
C SER A 5 5.07 34.25 -15.30
N ILE A 6 4.54 33.18 -15.90
CA ILE A 6 4.88 31.77 -15.58
C ILE A 6 6.39 31.49 -15.70
N ARG A 7 7.13 32.32 -16.46
CA ARG A 7 8.55 32.12 -16.78
C ARG A 7 9.51 32.61 -15.68
N ASP A 8 9.06 33.38 -14.70
CA ASP A 8 9.94 34.04 -13.71
C ASP A 8 10.15 33.21 -12.43
N GLY A 9 9.70 31.95 -12.38
CA GLY A 9 9.87 31.06 -11.22
C GLY A 9 8.79 31.17 -10.12
N SER A 10 7.66 31.82 -10.41
CA SER A 10 6.81 32.41 -9.37
C SER A 10 5.76 31.51 -8.71
N ILE A 11 5.23 30.46 -9.36
CA ILE A 11 4.06 29.75 -8.81
C ILE A 11 4.49 28.73 -7.74
N ARG A 12 5.49 27.89 -8.04
CA ARG A 12 6.00 26.93 -7.05
C ARG A 12 6.45 27.65 -5.78
N GLN A 13 7.24 28.72 -5.94
CA GLN A 13 7.77 29.49 -4.82
C GLN A 13 6.67 30.14 -3.99
N GLN A 14 5.57 30.60 -4.61
CA GLN A 14 4.41 31.12 -3.88
C GLN A 14 3.72 30.03 -3.04
N ILE A 15 3.52 28.84 -3.60
CA ILE A 15 2.96 27.70 -2.85
C ILE A 15 3.87 27.32 -1.69
N GLU A 16 5.18 27.22 -1.94
CA GLU A 16 6.23 26.98 -0.94
C GLU A 16 6.21 28.01 0.20
N GLN A 17 5.97 29.29 -0.11
CA GLN A 17 5.83 30.34 0.91
C GLN A 17 4.52 30.23 1.69
N TRP A 18 3.41 29.88 1.05
CA TRP A 18 2.16 29.62 1.75
C TRP A 18 2.29 28.43 2.70
N GLU A 19 2.97 27.36 2.31
CA GLU A 19 3.23 26.21 3.20
C GLU A 19 3.95 26.63 4.49
N LEU A 20 4.92 27.55 4.40
CA LEU A 20 5.64 28.07 5.56
C LEU A 20 4.76 28.90 6.49
N GLN A 21 3.78 29.61 5.95
CA GLN A 21 2.90 30.53 6.70
C GLN A 21 1.67 29.84 7.29
N THR A 22 1.12 28.83 6.60
CA THR A 22 -0.21 28.28 6.92
C THR A 22 -0.17 26.89 7.56
N LEU A 23 0.80 26.05 7.18
CA LEU A 23 0.89 24.69 7.74
C LEU A 23 1.45 24.73 9.16
N SER A 24 1.10 23.71 9.95
CA SER A 24 1.60 23.47 11.31
C SER A 24 3.14 23.58 11.36
N PRO A 25 3.73 24.03 12.48
CA PRO A 25 5.18 24.01 12.69
C PRO A 25 5.79 22.60 12.57
N TYR A 26 4.99 21.57 12.84
CA TYR A 26 5.40 20.17 12.77
C TYR A 26 5.17 19.52 11.39
N ALA A 27 4.52 20.24 10.47
CA ALA A 27 4.25 19.73 9.12
C ALA A 27 5.52 19.73 8.26
N ALA A 28 5.67 18.72 7.40
CA ALA A 28 6.74 18.70 6.42
C ALA A 28 6.56 19.83 5.39
N LYS A 29 7.62 20.64 5.18
CA LYS A 29 7.60 21.73 4.20
C LYS A 29 8.35 21.29 2.96
N SER A 30 7.79 21.54 1.77
CA SER A 30 8.45 21.15 0.52
C SER A 30 9.80 21.85 0.30
N THR A 31 9.95 23.07 0.83
CA THR A 31 11.21 23.83 0.84
C THR A 31 12.31 23.22 1.72
N GLN A 32 11.93 22.41 2.70
CA GLN A 32 12.82 21.77 3.67
C GLN A 32 13.06 20.29 3.35
N SER A 33 12.59 19.82 2.18
CA SER A 33 12.80 18.43 1.76
C SER A 33 14.29 18.10 1.68
N ARG A 34 14.65 16.89 2.13
CA ARG A 34 15.98 16.28 1.97
C ARG A 34 16.29 15.96 0.50
N GLY A 35 15.33 16.19 -0.40
CA GLY A 35 15.50 16.08 -1.83
C GLY A 35 15.29 14.65 -2.33
N ARG A 36 15.95 14.33 -3.45
CA ARG A 36 15.78 13.08 -4.20
C ARG A 36 17.11 12.37 -4.34
N LEU A 37 17.10 11.04 -4.51
CA LEU A 37 18.31 10.25 -4.75
C LEU A 37 19.10 10.76 -5.95
N ARG A 38 18.40 11.10 -7.04
CA ARG A 38 19.01 11.72 -8.22
C ARG A 38 18.54 13.16 -8.33
N HIS A 39 19.49 14.09 -8.38
CA HIS A 39 19.19 15.49 -8.56
C HIS A 39 18.45 15.74 -9.87
N GLU A 40 17.43 16.59 -9.83
CA GLU A 40 16.65 17.04 -10.96
C GLU A 40 16.24 18.50 -10.75
N PRO A 41 16.17 19.33 -11.81
CA PRO A 41 15.79 20.72 -11.66
C PRO A 41 14.37 20.82 -11.07
N PRO A 42 14.13 21.79 -10.16
CA PRO A 42 12.80 22.09 -9.64
C PRO A 42 11.79 22.43 -10.75
N CYS A 43 10.51 22.07 -10.55
CA CYS A 43 9.45 22.41 -11.50
C CYS A 43 9.06 23.88 -11.31
N PRO A 44 8.77 24.66 -12.36
CA PRO A 44 8.36 26.06 -12.20
C PRO A 44 7.00 26.24 -11.49
N VAL A 45 6.14 25.21 -11.50
CA VAL A 45 4.75 25.29 -11.01
C VAL A 45 4.50 24.42 -9.78
N ARG A 46 4.96 23.16 -9.80
CA ARG A 46 4.62 22.16 -8.77
C ARG A 46 5.71 22.04 -7.71
N THR A 47 5.31 21.86 -6.45
CA THR A 47 6.21 21.53 -5.34
C THR A 47 6.81 20.13 -5.53
N CYS A 48 7.81 19.76 -4.73
CA CYS A 48 8.44 18.46 -4.83
C CYS A 48 7.45 17.31 -4.53
N PHE A 49 6.54 17.49 -3.57
CA PHE A 49 5.55 16.46 -3.18
C PHE A 49 4.42 16.32 -4.21
N GLN A 50 3.96 17.43 -4.81
CA GLN A 50 3.02 17.38 -5.94
C GLN A 50 3.57 16.56 -7.11
N ARG A 51 4.86 16.73 -7.40
CA ARG A 51 5.52 15.93 -8.45
C ARG A 51 5.57 14.45 -8.09
N ASP A 52 5.69 14.11 -6.81
CA ASP A 52 5.74 12.71 -6.36
C ASP A 52 4.39 12.05 -6.52
N ARG A 53 3.33 12.69 -6.03
CA ARG A 53 1.95 12.26 -6.27
C ARG A 53 1.69 11.99 -7.74
N ASP A 54 2.03 12.95 -8.61
CA ASP A 54 1.76 12.83 -10.03
C ASP A 54 2.57 11.69 -10.68
N ARG A 55 3.80 11.43 -10.21
CA ARG A 55 4.62 10.30 -10.68
C ARG A 55 4.03 8.96 -10.28
N VAL A 56 3.56 8.85 -9.04
CA VAL A 56 2.91 7.64 -8.52
C VAL A 56 1.64 7.35 -9.30
N LEU A 57 0.77 8.35 -9.47
CA LEU A 57 -0.51 8.24 -10.18
C LEU A 57 -0.34 7.72 -11.62
N HIS A 58 0.71 8.16 -12.32
CA HIS A 58 0.98 7.75 -13.71
C HIS A 58 1.81 6.47 -13.84
N SER A 59 2.25 5.87 -12.74
CA SER A 59 3.05 4.63 -12.75
C SER A 59 2.27 3.43 -13.31
N LYS A 60 2.98 2.40 -13.77
CA LYS A 60 2.33 1.15 -14.20
C LYS A 60 1.86 0.37 -12.97
N ALA A 61 2.63 0.37 -11.89
CA ALA A 61 2.29 -0.28 -10.63
C ALA A 61 0.96 0.25 -10.06
N PHE A 62 0.74 1.56 -10.02
CA PHE A 62 -0.51 2.15 -9.54
C PHE A 62 -1.71 1.71 -10.37
N ARG A 63 -1.57 1.71 -11.71
CA ARG A 63 -2.62 1.21 -12.62
C ARG A 63 -2.96 -0.27 -12.41
N ARG A 64 -1.99 -1.09 -11.98
CA ARG A 64 -2.21 -2.52 -11.70
C ARG A 64 -3.01 -2.76 -10.43
N LEU A 65 -3.07 -1.80 -9.49
CA LEU A 65 -3.88 -1.92 -8.27
C LEU A 65 -5.37 -2.15 -8.58
N LYS A 66 -5.86 -1.66 -9.73
CA LYS A 66 -7.22 -1.93 -10.23
C LYS A 66 -7.49 -3.43 -10.43
N HIS A 67 -6.45 -4.22 -10.68
CA HIS A 67 -6.54 -5.64 -11.03
C HIS A 67 -5.88 -6.54 -9.98
N LYS A 68 -5.80 -6.04 -8.74
CA LYS A 68 -5.35 -6.77 -7.55
C LYS A 68 -6.43 -6.73 -6.49
N THR A 69 -6.80 -7.89 -5.98
CA THR A 69 -7.73 -8.06 -4.87
C THR A 69 -7.08 -7.63 -3.56
N GLN A 70 -7.92 -7.22 -2.62
CA GLN A 70 -7.50 -6.86 -1.26
C GLN A 70 -7.54 -8.09 -0.35
N VAL A 71 -8.73 -8.58 0.00
CA VAL A 71 -8.94 -9.71 0.93
C VAL A 71 -9.64 -10.90 0.26
N PHE A 72 -10.78 -10.68 -0.38
CA PHE A 72 -11.59 -11.76 -0.95
C PHE A 72 -11.26 -12.02 -2.44
N LEU A 73 -11.19 -13.30 -2.81
CA LEU A 73 -11.05 -13.78 -4.18
C LEU A 73 -12.42 -14.24 -4.67
N ASP A 74 -13.22 -13.31 -5.22
CA ASP A 74 -14.47 -13.69 -5.88
C ASP A 74 -14.41 -13.30 -7.37
N PRO A 75 -14.46 -14.28 -8.30
CA PRO A 75 -14.41 -14.03 -9.73
C PRO A 75 -15.75 -13.55 -10.34
N GLU A 76 -16.88 -13.56 -9.62
CA GLU A 76 -18.21 -13.31 -10.20
C GLU A 76 -18.90 -12.00 -9.80
N GLU A 77 -18.49 -11.33 -8.72
CA GLU A 77 -19.10 -10.07 -8.29
C GLU A 77 -18.22 -8.83 -8.55
N ASP A 78 -18.69 -7.93 -9.42
CA ASP A 78 -18.05 -6.66 -9.79
C ASP A 78 -17.93 -5.64 -8.63
N HIS A 79 -18.47 -5.96 -7.45
CA HIS A 79 -18.59 -5.03 -6.32
C HIS A 79 -17.53 -5.21 -5.22
N TYR A 80 -16.65 -6.21 -5.32
CA TYR A 80 -15.55 -6.36 -4.35
C TYR A 80 -14.47 -5.29 -4.53
N ARG A 81 -13.96 -4.81 -3.40
CA ARG A 81 -12.95 -3.76 -3.38
C ARG A 81 -11.63 -4.29 -3.97
N THR A 82 -11.02 -3.45 -4.80
CA THR A 82 -9.67 -3.64 -5.32
C THR A 82 -8.67 -2.89 -4.43
N ARG A 83 -7.38 -3.17 -4.57
CA ARG A 83 -6.35 -2.36 -3.91
C ARG A 83 -6.41 -0.89 -4.32
N LEU A 84 -6.88 -0.60 -5.54
CA LEU A 84 -7.05 0.78 -5.98
C LEU A 84 -8.13 1.49 -5.15
N THR A 85 -9.27 0.86 -4.91
CA THR A 85 -10.34 1.47 -4.10
C THR A 85 -9.91 1.64 -2.64
N HIS A 86 -9.18 0.68 -2.07
CA HIS A 86 -8.54 0.82 -0.76
C HIS A 86 -7.62 2.04 -0.71
N THR A 87 -6.68 2.10 -1.64
CA THR A 87 -5.68 3.18 -1.74
C THR A 87 -6.34 4.56 -1.84
N LEU A 88 -7.43 4.67 -2.61
CA LEU A 88 -8.17 5.93 -2.74
C LEU A 88 -8.89 6.34 -1.45
N GLU A 89 -9.38 5.38 -0.68
CA GLU A 89 -10.03 5.64 0.59
C GLU A 89 -9.02 6.02 1.68
N VAL A 90 -7.90 5.30 1.77
CA VAL A 90 -6.77 5.68 2.63
C VAL A 90 -6.33 7.11 2.31
N ALA A 91 -6.20 7.45 1.03
CA ALA A 91 -5.85 8.81 0.62
C ALA A 91 -6.92 9.84 1.05
N GLN A 92 -8.20 9.53 0.95
CA GLN A 92 -9.27 10.44 1.37
C GLN A 92 -9.28 10.67 2.88
N ILE A 93 -9.18 9.60 3.69
CA ILE A 93 -9.13 9.67 5.15
C ILE A 93 -7.87 10.44 5.58
N ALA A 94 -6.71 10.08 5.04
CA ALA A 94 -5.44 10.70 5.38
C ALA A 94 -5.40 12.19 5.04
N ARG A 95 -5.97 12.60 3.90
CA ARG A 95 -6.08 14.02 3.52
C ARG A 95 -7.02 14.78 4.43
N THR A 96 -8.12 14.17 4.86
CA THR A 96 -9.06 14.78 5.82
C THR A 96 -8.36 15.09 7.14
N ILE A 97 -7.67 14.10 7.72
CA ILE A 97 -6.89 14.27 8.96
C ILE A 97 -5.78 15.31 8.75
N SER A 98 -5.00 15.19 7.67
CA SER A 98 -3.89 16.11 7.39
C SER A 98 -4.35 17.55 7.26
N ARG A 99 -5.49 17.79 6.57
CA ARG A 99 -6.03 19.13 6.40
C ARG A 99 -6.50 19.73 7.72
N ALA A 100 -7.16 18.94 8.57
CA ALA A 100 -7.59 19.38 9.90
C ALA A 100 -6.39 19.74 10.80
N LEU A 101 -5.32 18.95 10.73
CA LEU A 101 -4.08 19.17 11.48
C LEU A 101 -3.13 20.21 10.83
N ARG A 102 -3.51 20.77 9.68
CA ARG A 102 -2.68 21.68 8.86
C ARG A 102 -1.32 21.07 8.49
N LEU A 103 -1.31 19.78 8.15
CA LEU A 103 -0.15 19.06 7.61
C LEU A 103 -0.08 19.18 6.08
N ASN A 104 1.02 18.73 5.48
CA ASN A 104 1.22 18.80 4.04
C ASN A 104 0.39 17.75 3.30
N GLU A 105 -0.77 18.18 2.80
CA GLU A 105 -1.71 17.31 2.11
C GLU A 105 -1.13 16.63 0.85
N ASP A 106 -0.26 17.33 0.10
CA ASP A 106 0.37 16.77 -1.10
C ASP A 106 1.37 15.65 -0.75
N LEU A 107 2.11 15.77 0.36
CA LEU A 107 2.98 14.70 0.86
C LEU A 107 2.16 13.51 1.36
N THR A 108 1.13 13.76 2.17
CA THR A 108 0.23 12.72 2.68
C THR A 108 -0.40 11.94 1.51
N GLU A 109 -0.93 12.64 0.51
CA GLU A 109 -1.54 12.01 -0.66
C GLU A 109 -0.50 11.22 -1.47
N ALA A 110 0.71 11.74 -1.67
CA ALA A 110 1.77 11.02 -2.37
C ALA A 110 2.15 9.71 -1.67
N ILE A 111 2.27 9.71 -0.33
CA ILE A 111 2.55 8.52 0.47
C ILE A 111 1.36 7.54 0.39
N ALA A 112 0.14 8.02 0.63
CA ALA A 112 -1.06 7.19 0.60
C ALA A 112 -1.28 6.52 -0.76
N LEU A 113 -1.02 7.20 -1.89
CA LEU A 113 -1.14 6.57 -3.21
C LEU A 113 -0.04 5.53 -3.50
N ALA A 114 1.09 5.58 -2.78
CA ALA A 114 2.26 4.77 -3.04
C ALA A 114 2.48 3.61 -2.07
N HIS A 115 1.82 3.63 -0.90
CA HIS A 115 2.07 2.66 0.18
C HIS A 115 1.88 1.20 -0.28
N ASP A 116 0.90 0.98 -1.14
CA ASP A 116 0.40 -0.34 -1.51
C ASP A 116 0.94 -0.88 -2.86
N LEU A 117 1.87 -0.16 -3.51
CA LEU A 117 2.35 -0.49 -4.86
C LEU A 117 3.04 -1.87 -4.96
N GLY A 118 3.66 -2.32 -3.87
CA GLY A 118 4.47 -3.52 -3.78
C GLY A 118 3.69 -4.80 -3.48
N HIS A 119 2.40 -4.71 -3.18
CA HIS A 119 1.61 -5.90 -2.86
C HIS A 119 1.56 -6.87 -4.04
N PRO A 120 1.79 -8.17 -3.83
CA PRO A 120 1.68 -9.16 -4.90
C PRO A 120 0.22 -9.43 -5.28
N PRO A 121 -0.01 -10.20 -6.36
CA PRO A 121 -1.32 -10.77 -6.64
C PRO A 121 -1.91 -11.51 -5.44
N PHE A 122 -3.24 -11.53 -5.33
CA PHE A 122 -3.98 -12.25 -4.28
C PHE A 122 -3.77 -11.71 -2.85
N GLY A 123 -3.47 -10.41 -2.73
CA GLY A 123 -3.43 -9.71 -1.44
C GLY A 123 -2.46 -10.31 -0.42
N HIS A 124 -2.91 -10.43 0.83
CA HIS A 124 -2.09 -10.95 1.93
C HIS A 124 -1.68 -12.42 1.74
N ALA A 125 -2.53 -13.23 1.09
CA ALA A 125 -2.17 -14.60 0.78
C ALA A 125 -0.97 -14.66 -0.18
N GLY A 126 -0.92 -13.74 -1.15
CA GLY A 126 0.23 -13.65 -2.05
C GLY A 126 1.50 -13.18 -1.37
N GLU A 127 1.40 -12.25 -0.42
CA GLU A 127 2.55 -11.80 0.38
C GLU A 127 3.12 -12.95 1.19
N GLN A 128 2.27 -13.70 1.89
CA GLN A 128 2.67 -14.89 2.63
C GLN A 128 3.27 -15.95 1.70
N ALA A 129 2.68 -16.19 0.52
CA ALA A 129 3.20 -17.17 -0.43
C ALA A 129 4.62 -16.83 -0.92
N LEU A 130 4.86 -15.56 -1.26
CA LEU A 130 6.17 -15.08 -1.68
C LEU A 130 7.17 -15.10 -0.53
N ASP A 131 6.78 -14.72 0.69
CA ASP A 131 7.65 -14.78 1.86
C ASP A 131 8.07 -16.22 2.19
N GLU A 132 7.11 -17.15 2.21
CA GLU A 132 7.35 -18.57 2.47
C GLU A 132 8.29 -19.18 1.42
N VAL A 133 8.04 -18.96 0.12
CA VAL A 133 8.89 -19.54 -0.94
C VAL A 133 10.25 -18.85 -1.04
N LEU A 134 10.34 -17.55 -0.79
CA LEU A 134 11.62 -16.83 -0.80
C LEU A 134 12.56 -17.40 0.27
N GLN A 135 12.03 -17.75 1.44
CA GLN A 135 12.80 -18.36 2.52
C GLN A 135 13.33 -19.76 2.19
N GLU A 136 12.68 -20.50 1.28
CA GLU A 136 13.18 -21.80 0.81
C GLU A 136 14.53 -21.65 0.07
N TYR A 137 14.73 -20.53 -0.64
CA TYR A 137 15.96 -20.26 -1.40
C TYR A 137 16.95 -19.36 -0.64
N LEU A 138 16.45 -18.44 0.19
CA LEU A 138 17.24 -17.47 0.96
C LEU A 138 16.79 -17.46 2.42
N PRO A 139 17.25 -18.44 3.24
CA PRO A 139 16.90 -18.50 4.65
C PRO A 139 17.24 -17.20 5.38
N GLY A 140 16.28 -16.67 6.14
CA GLY A 140 16.41 -15.40 6.87
C GLY A 140 15.99 -14.16 6.10
N LYS A 141 15.86 -14.23 4.76
CA LYS A 141 15.26 -13.14 3.98
C LYS A 141 13.74 -13.19 4.11
N ARG A 142 13.10 -12.02 4.10
CA ARG A 142 11.64 -11.88 4.18
C ARG A 142 11.12 -11.09 2.99
N PHE A 143 9.92 -11.39 2.54
CA PHE A 143 9.19 -10.58 1.57
C PHE A 143 8.18 -9.72 2.33
N ARG A 144 8.29 -8.40 2.18
CA ARG A 144 7.38 -7.41 2.77
C ARG A 144 6.88 -6.47 1.69
N HIS A 145 5.57 -6.26 1.63
CA HIS A 145 4.99 -5.42 0.59
C HIS A 145 5.50 -3.97 0.66
N TRP A 146 5.75 -3.41 1.85
CA TRP A 146 6.25 -2.03 2.00
C TRP A 146 7.69 -1.87 1.48
N GLU A 147 8.56 -2.84 1.71
CA GLU A 147 9.91 -2.88 1.12
C GLU A 147 9.82 -3.02 -0.40
N GLN A 148 8.88 -3.84 -0.88
CA GLN A 148 8.61 -3.98 -2.29
C GLN A 148 8.03 -2.70 -2.91
N SER A 149 7.17 -1.95 -2.21
CA SER A 149 6.65 -0.65 -2.65
C SER A 149 7.77 0.36 -2.83
N LEU A 150 8.71 0.42 -1.87
CA LEU A 150 9.90 1.26 -1.98
C LEU A 150 10.75 0.82 -3.20
N ARG A 151 10.94 -0.49 -3.38
CA ARG A 151 11.66 -1.04 -4.53
C ARG A 151 10.98 -0.69 -5.87
N VAL A 152 9.65 -0.72 -5.93
CA VAL A 152 8.89 -0.30 -7.12
C VAL A 152 9.23 1.14 -7.50
N VAL A 153 9.20 2.05 -6.53
CA VAL A 153 9.44 3.48 -6.79
C VAL A 153 10.91 3.83 -6.98
N ASP A 154 11.85 3.03 -6.48
CA ASP A 154 13.28 3.33 -6.58
C ASP A 154 13.95 2.69 -7.80
N VAL A 155 13.57 1.45 -8.12
CA VAL A 155 14.29 0.66 -9.12
C VAL A 155 13.41 0.04 -10.20
N LEU A 156 12.15 -0.35 -9.94
CA LEU A 156 11.41 -1.15 -10.94
C LEU A 156 10.71 -0.29 -12.00
N GLU A 157 10.12 0.83 -11.60
CA GLU A 157 9.40 1.70 -12.52
C GLU A 157 10.31 2.33 -13.59
N ARG A 158 9.73 2.77 -14.71
CA ARG A 158 10.45 3.43 -15.81
C ARG A 158 11.65 2.65 -16.35
N GLU A 159 11.49 1.34 -16.49
CA GLU A 159 12.49 0.41 -17.05
C GLU A 159 13.81 0.36 -16.27
N GLY A 160 13.73 0.22 -14.94
CA GLY A 160 14.94 0.11 -14.10
C GLY A 160 15.38 1.43 -13.48
N ARG A 161 14.71 2.55 -13.80
CA ARG A 161 15.12 3.89 -13.32
C ARG A 161 14.40 4.31 -12.04
N GLY A 162 13.26 3.74 -11.71
CA GLY A 162 12.38 4.23 -10.66
C GLY A 162 11.73 5.59 -10.97
N LEU A 163 10.89 6.04 -10.05
CA LEU A 163 10.16 7.31 -10.09
C LEU A 163 10.98 8.49 -9.55
N ASN A 164 12.11 8.24 -8.87
CA ASN A 164 12.96 9.28 -8.26
C ASN A 164 12.20 10.14 -7.24
N LEU A 165 11.43 9.53 -6.35
CA LEU A 165 10.62 10.27 -5.36
C LEU A 165 11.50 10.97 -4.31
N THR A 166 10.92 11.92 -3.59
CA THR A 166 11.55 12.60 -2.47
C THR A 166 11.81 11.65 -1.31
N HIS A 167 12.75 12.01 -0.44
CA HIS A 167 13.10 11.24 0.74
C HIS A 167 11.87 11.01 1.64
N GLU A 168 11.08 12.04 1.86
CA GLU A 168 9.92 12.03 2.76
C GLU A 168 8.85 11.07 2.26
N THR A 169 8.56 11.08 0.95
CA THR A 169 7.62 10.12 0.36
C THR A 169 8.14 8.69 0.47
N ARG A 170 9.45 8.46 0.26
CA ARG A 170 10.06 7.12 0.37
C ARG A 170 10.04 6.58 1.80
N GLU A 171 10.37 7.41 2.79
CA GLU A 171 10.26 7.04 4.21
C GLU A 171 8.81 6.74 4.59
N GLY A 172 7.86 7.58 4.15
CA GLY A 172 6.44 7.34 4.38
C GLY A 172 5.97 6.00 3.83
N ILE A 173 6.40 5.63 2.62
CA ILE A 173 6.11 4.31 2.03
C ILE A 173 6.73 3.18 2.86
N LEU A 174 7.96 3.35 3.36
CA LEU A 174 8.64 2.28 4.09
C LEU A 174 8.04 2.03 5.48
N TYR A 175 7.59 3.07 6.16
CA TYR A 175 7.20 3.02 7.57
C TYR A 175 5.69 3.07 7.83
N HIS A 176 4.86 3.05 6.78
CA HIS A 176 3.39 3.05 6.95
C HIS A 176 2.87 1.78 7.64
N SER A 177 3.57 0.63 7.52
CA SER A 177 3.16 -0.65 8.11
C SER A 177 4.34 -1.35 8.79
N LYS A 178 4.09 -2.04 9.91
CA LYS A 178 5.07 -2.95 10.56
C LYS A 178 4.58 -4.40 10.63
N GLY A 179 3.60 -4.79 9.82
CA GLY A 179 3.03 -6.14 9.84
C GLY A 179 2.36 -6.47 11.18
N ARG A 180 2.42 -7.73 11.63
CA ARG A 180 1.74 -8.21 12.85
C ARG A 180 2.15 -7.47 14.15
N ALA A 181 3.27 -6.74 14.12
CA ALA A 181 3.71 -5.85 15.21
C ALA A 181 2.93 -4.52 15.28
N ASP A 182 1.92 -4.31 14.42
CA ASP A 182 0.92 -3.24 14.57
C ASP A 182 0.17 -3.29 15.91
N LEU A 183 0.18 -4.45 16.58
CA LEU A 183 -0.42 -4.64 17.91
C LEU A 183 0.51 -4.19 19.06
N ASP A 184 1.82 -4.05 18.82
CA ASP A 184 2.83 -3.96 19.89
C ASP A 184 3.92 -2.88 19.70
N ALA A 185 3.85 -2.00 18.70
CA ALA A 185 4.93 -1.02 18.48
C ALA A 185 4.49 0.41 18.15
N ASP A 186 4.41 1.19 19.22
CA ASP A 186 4.44 2.66 19.35
C ASP A 186 5.73 3.34 18.85
N LEU A 187 6.61 2.64 18.13
CA LEU A 187 7.88 3.22 17.72
C LEU A 187 7.94 3.32 16.19
N LEU A 188 7.26 4.31 15.62
CA LEU A 188 7.85 4.94 14.43
C LEU A 188 9.25 5.43 14.83
N PRO A 189 10.26 5.39 13.93
CA PRO A 189 11.46 6.18 14.19
C PRO A 189 11.01 7.61 14.53
N ASP A 190 11.60 8.23 15.56
CA ASP A 190 11.30 9.63 15.98
C ASP A 190 11.40 10.65 14.82
N GLU A 191 11.96 10.23 13.69
CA GLU A 191 12.27 11.01 12.50
C GLU A 191 11.20 10.94 11.38
N CYS A 192 10.13 10.15 11.53
CA CYS A 192 9.06 10.08 10.53
C CYS A 192 8.15 11.32 10.56
N THR A 193 7.91 11.91 9.38
CA THR A 193 6.99 13.05 9.20
C THR A 193 5.59 12.74 9.72
N LEU A 194 4.89 13.72 10.29
CA LEU A 194 3.50 13.55 10.76
C LEU A 194 2.57 13.04 9.65
N GLU A 195 2.80 13.47 8.41
CA GLU A 195 2.08 13.01 7.22
C GLU A 195 2.15 11.49 7.04
N ALA A 196 3.32 10.88 7.27
CA ALA A 196 3.48 9.42 7.23
C ALA A 196 2.73 8.73 8.39
N GLN A 197 2.72 9.34 9.58
CA GLN A 197 1.96 8.82 10.73
C GLN A 197 0.46 8.85 10.45
N VAL A 198 -0.03 9.93 9.83
CA VAL A 198 -1.42 10.02 9.37
C VAL A 198 -1.75 8.92 8.39
N VAL A 199 -0.90 8.64 7.38
CA VAL A 199 -1.17 7.55 6.43
C VAL A 199 -1.22 6.19 7.13
N ARG A 200 -0.33 5.92 8.08
CA ARG A 200 -0.37 4.68 8.87
C ARG A 200 -1.69 4.51 9.63
N ILE A 201 -2.18 5.58 10.26
CA ILE A 201 -3.45 5.55 10.98
C ILE A 201 -4.63 5.42 10.01
N ALA A 202 -4.62 6.17 8.91
CA ALA A 202 -5.66 6.12 7.89
C ALA A 202 -5.78 4.74 7.24
N ASP A 203 -4.65 4.07 6.98
CA ASP A 203 -4.62 2.70 6.47
C ASP A 203 -5.29 1.72 7.44
N ARG A 204 -5.00 1.84 8.75
CA ARG A 204 -5.68 1.03 9.79
C ARG A 204 -7.19 1.28 9.84
N ILE A 205 -7.62 2.54 9.77
CA ILE A 205 -9.05 2.91 9.76
C ILE A 205 -9.74 2.32 8.54
N ALA A 206 -9.17 2.49 7.34
CA ALA A 206 -9.73 1.97 6.09
C ALA A 206 -9.77 0.43 6.10
N TYR A 207 -8.69 -0.21 6.55
CA TYR A 207 -8.57 -1.67 6.62
C TYR A 207 -9.69 -2.27 7.48
N VAL A 208 -9.83 -1.82 8.73
CA VAL A 208 -10.81 -2.40 9.68
C VAL A 208 -12.23 -2.26 9.13
N ASN A 209 -12.58 -1.10 8.59
CA ASN A 209 -13.94 -0.85 8.12
C ASN A 209 -14.27 -1.64 6.84
N HIS A 210 -13.35 -1.75 5.89
CA HIS A 210 -13.62 -2.50 4.66
C HIS A 210 -13.63 -4.00 4.87
N ASP A 211 -12.73 -4.51 5.72
CA ASP A 211 -12.72 -5.93 6.04
C ASP A 211 -14.03 -6.34 6.73
N ILE A 212 -14.58 -5.49 7.60
CA ILE A 212 -15.92 -5.68 8.17
C ILE A 212 -16.98 -5.70 7.07
N ASP A 213 -17.00 -4.69 6.19
CA ASP A 213 -18.01 -4.58 5.13
C ASP A 213 -17.95 -5.77 4.15
N ASP A 214 -16.75 -6.18 3.74
CA ASP A 214 -16.52 -7.29 2.83
C ASP A 214 -16.84 -8.63 3.52
N ALA A 215 -16.50 -8.81 4.80
CA ALA A 215 -16.84 -10.02 5.55
C ALA A 215 -18.35 -10.17 5.78
N ILE A 216 -19.07 -9.07 6.01
CA ILE A 216 -20.53 -9.05 6.09
C ILE A 216 -21.13 -9.39 4.71
N ARG A 217 -20.61 -8.80 3.64
CA ARG A 217 -21.07 -9.07 2.26
C ARG A 217 -20.87 -10.52 1.86
N ALA A 218 -19.70 -11.09 2.18
CA ALA A 218 -19.36 -12.48 1.97
C ALA A 218 -20.11 -13.44 2.92
N ARG A 219 -20.97 -12.91 3.82
CA ARG A 219 -21.74 -13.67 4.82
C ARG A 219 -20.87 -14.51 5.75
N VAL A 220 -19.62 -14.09 5.96
CA VAL A 220 -18.69 -14.70 6.91
C VAL A 220 -19.05 -14.30 8.34
N ILE A 221 -19.49 -13.04 8.51
CA ILE A 221 -20.00 -12.50 9.77
C ILE A 221 -21.33 -11.77 9.55
N GLN A 222 -22.09 -11.57 10.60
CA GLN A 222 -23.25 -10.68 10.65
C GLN A 222 -22.90 -9.40 11.40
N PRO A 223 -23.61 -8.27 11.16
CA PRO A 223 -23.38 -7.02 11.91
C PRO A 223 -23.43 -7.20 13.44
N ASN A 224 -24.30 -8.09 13.92
CA ASN A 224 -24.47 -8.39 15.34
C ASN A 224 -23.36 -9.27 15.93
N ASP A 225 -22.46 -9.81 15.10
CA ASP A 225 -21.30 -10.57 15.57
C ASP A 225 -20.15 -9.64 16.03
N LEU A 226 -20.18 -8.37 15.65
CA LEU A 226 -19.17 -7.39 16.05
C LEU A 226 -19.19 -7.19 17.58
N PRO A 227 -18.02 -7.02 18.23
CA PRO A 227 -17.95 -6.75 19.67
C PRO A 227 -18.79 -5.52 20.05
N SER A 228 -19.73 -5.69 20.98
CA SER A 228 -20.72 -4.66 21.29
C SER A 228 -20.09 -3.42 21.90
N GLU A 229 -18.99 -3.59 22.64
CA GLU A 229 -18.18 -2.49 23.18
C GLU A 229 -17.56 -1.63 22.07
N CYS A 230 -17.15 -2.23 20.96
CA CYS A 230 -16.57 -1.52 19.82
C CYS A 230 -17.66 -0.77 19.05
N VAL A 231 -18.82 -1.40 18.85
CA VAL A 231 -19.97 -0.80 18.15
C VAL A 231 -20.50 0.40 18.94
N GLN A 232 -20.61 0.29 20.28
CA GLN A 232 -21.06 1.39 21.14
C GLN A 232 -20.11 2.60 21.11
N LEU A 233 -18.80 2.36 21.01
CA LEU A 233 -17.80 3.42 21.01
C LEU A 233 -17.63 4.06 19.62
N LEU A 234 -17.58 3.23 18.57
CA LEU A 234 -17.17 3.66 17.24
C LEU A 234 -18.36 3.90 16.31
N GLY A 235 -19.47 3.19 16.50
CA GLY A 235 -20.66 3.28 15.64
C GLY A 235 -21.04 1.96 14.96
N GLU A 236 -22.28 1.90 14.49
CA GLU A 236 -22.88 0.70 13.88
C GLU A 236 -22.53 0.60 12.40
N THR A 237 -22.50 1.72 11.70
CA THR A 237 -22.21 1.79 10.27
C THR A 237 -20.74 2.07 9.98
N SER A 238 -20.30 1.69 8.78
CA SER A 238 -18.94 1.98 8.28
C SER A 238 -18.62 3.48 8.35
N SER A 239 -19.58 4.33 7.93
CA SER A 239 -19.43 5.79 7.99
C SER A 239 -19.30 6.33 9.42
N GLU A 240 -20.12 5.86 10.36
CA GLU A 240 -20.05 6.30 11.77
C GLU A 240 -18.72 5.89 12.41
N ARG A 241 -18.23 4.67 12.14
CA ARG A 241 -16.92 4.20 12.62
C ARG A 241 -15.78 5.03 12.08
N ILE A 242 -15.76 5.28 10.77
CA ILE A 242 -14.74 6.12 10.14
C ILE A 242 -14.79 7.53 10.72
N GLU A 243 -15.98 8.13 10.84
CA GLU A 243 -16.15 9.47 11.41
C GLU A 243 -15.62 9.53 12.85
N SER A 244 -16.05 8.62 13.72
CA SER A 244 -15.62 8.57 15.13
C SER A 244 -14.10 8.43 15.25
N MET A 245 -13.48 7.52 14.48
CA MET A 245 -12.03 7.33 14.49
C MET A 245 -11.28 8.56 13.95
N VAL A 246 -11.78 9.18 12.88
CA VAL A 246 -11.13 10.37 12.28
C VAL A 246 -11.22 11.56 13.23
N LEU A 247 -12.38 11.80 13.83
CA LEU A 247 -12.56 12.88 14.80
C LEU A 247 -11.65 12.69 16.02
N ASP A 248 -11.60 11.48 16.57
CA ASP A 248 -10.73 11.14 17.70
C ASP A 248 -9.25 11.39 17.38
N VAL A 249 -8.77 10.97 16.21
CA VAL A 249 -7.38 11.21 15.79
C VAL A 249 -7.09 12.71 15.69
N ILE A 250 -8.01 13.49 15.12
CA ILE A 250 -7.84 14.93 14.98
C ILE A 250 -7.77 15.59 16.36
N GLU A 251 -8.71 15.27 17.26
CA GLU A 251 -8.79 15.85 18.60
C GLU A 251 -7.53 15.56 19.44
N ASN A 252 -6.99 14.34 19.37
CA ASN A 252 -5.82 13.94 20.15
C ASN A 252 -4.48 14.39 19.51
N SER A 253 -4.48 14.79 18.24
CA SER A 253 -3.25 15.17 17.52
C SER A 253 -3.12 16.69 17.28
N LEU A 254 -4.16 17.48 17.59
CA LEU A 254 -4.18 18.93 17.37
C LEU A 254 -3.09 19.65 18.18
N GLY A 255 -2.12 20.25 17.46
CA GLY A 255 -1.02 20.98 18.08
C GLY A 255 0.08 20.11 18.71
N CYS A 256 0.02 18.79 18.51
CA CYS A 256 0.99 17.83 18.98
C CYS A 256 2.07 17.56 17.92
N ALA A 257 3.25 17.11 18.37
CA ALA A 257 4.34 16.65 17.52
C ALA A 257 4.24 15.14 17.18
N HIS A 258 3.06 14.55 17.35
CA HIS A 258 2.75 13.16 17.05
C HIS A 258 1.28 13.03 16.65
N VAL A 259 0.95 11.98 15.91
CA VAL A 259 -0.44 11.64 15.54
C VAL A 259 -0.85 10.37 16.26
N CYS A 260 -1.96 10.39 16.98
CA CYS A 260 -2.45 9.24 17.74
C CYS A 260 -3.98 9.21 17.81
N MET A 261 -4.49 8.01 18.11
CA MET A 261 -5.85 7.82 18.62
C MET A 261 -5.82 7.95 20.15
N SER A 262 -6.96 8.26 20.77
CA SER A 262 -7.14 8.06 22.20
C SER A 262 -7.00 6.59 22.56
N VAL A 263 -6.62 6.31 23.82
CA VAL A 263 -6.47 4.93 24.31
C VAL A 263 -7.74 4.08 24.08
N PRO A 264 -8.96 4.56 24.38
CA PRO A 264 -10.18 3.78 24.12
C PRO A 264 -10.40 3.46 22.63
N VAL A 265 -10.20 4.44 21.73
CA VAL A 265 -10.41 4.24 20.29
C VAL A 265 -9.34 3.32 19.69
N GLN A 266 -8.09 3.45 20.14
CA GLN A 266 -7.01 2.55 19.76
C GLN A 266 -7.34 1.10 20.17
N GLN A 267 -7.74 0.88 21.42
CA GLN A 267 -8.12 -0.44 21.93
C GLN A 267 -9.31 -1.05 21.17
N ALA A 268 -10.34 -0.25 20.87
CA ALA A 268 -11.50 -0.73 20.11
C ALA A 268 -11.12 -1.07 18.65
N THR A 269 -10.26 -0.27 18.03
CA THR A 269 -9.75 -0.53 16.67
C THR A 269 -8.95 -1.83 16.62
N ASP A 270 -8.08 -2.06 17.61
CA ASP A 270 -7.31 -3.30 17.71
C ASP A 270 -8.19 -4.50 17.99
N ARG A 271 -9.20 -4.35 18.85
CA ARG A 271 -10.17 -5.40 19.13
C ARG A 271 -10.97 -5.80 17.89
N LEU A 272 -11.39 -4.85 17.06
CA LEU A 272 -12.04 -5.14 15.77
C LEU A 272 -11.10 -5.87 14.81
N LYS A 273 -9.83 -5.47 14.74
CA LYS A 273 -8.82 -6.12 13.90
C LYS A 273 -8.55 -7.56 14.34
N GLU A 274 -8.44 -7.80 15.65
CA GLU A 274 -8.32 -9.15 16.23
C GLU A 274 -9.55 -10.01 15.92
N PHE A 275 -10.75 -9.45 16.12
CA PHE A 275 -12.00 -10.15 15.81
C PHE A 275 -12.06 -10.58 14.33
N LEU A 276 -11.73 -9.66 13.40
CA LEU A 276 -11.64 -10.00 11.99
C LEU A 276 -10.60 -11.09 11.73
N PHE A 277 -9.43 -11.00 12.35
CA PHE A 277 -8.39 -12.03 12.23
C PHE A 277 -8.90 -13.42 12.63
N GLU A 278 -9.55 -13.51 13.79
CA GLU A 278 -10.12 -14.77 14.29
C GLU A 278 -11.25 -15.31 13.41
N ARG A 279 -12.14 -14.44 12.90
CA ARG A 279 -13.35 -14.88 12.19
C ARG A 279 -13.21 -15.01 10.68
N VAL A 280 -12.39 -14.18 10.07
CA VAL A 280 -12.22 -14.10 8.61
C VAL A 280 -10.97 -14.84 8.16
N TYR A 281 -9.90 -14.81 8.96
CA TYR A 281 -8.58 -15.31 8.57
C TYR A 281 -8.22 -16.67 9.19
N GLN A 282 -8.92 -17.16 10.24
CA GLN A 282 -8.69 -18.47 10.84
C GLN A 282 -9.74 -19.55 10.42
N GLU A 283 -9.25 -20.52 9.66
CA GLU A 283 -9.62 -21.95 9.55
C GLU A 283 -10.97 -22.44 9.00
N GLU A 284 -12.07 -21.69 8.95
CA GLU A 284 -13.38 -22.29 8.55
C GLU A 284 -14.18 -21.58 7.43
N ALA A 285 -13.70 -20.45 6.91
CA ALA A 285 -14.39 -19.72 5.84
C ALA A 285 -14.14 -20.30 4.44
N ILE A 286 -15.17 -20.29 3.58
CA ILE A 286 -15.16 -20.75 2.17
C ILE A 286 -13.97 -20.18 1.37
N GLY A 287 -13.51 -18.97 1.72
CA GLY A 287 -12.36 -18.31 1.10
C GLY A 287 -11.00 -18.99 1.31
N LEU A 288 -10.81 -19.77 2.40
CA LEU A 288 -9.48 -20.33 2.73
C LEU A 288 -8.98 -21.31 1.66
N LYS A 289 -9.87 -22.11 1.05
CA LYS A 289 -9.48 -23.06 0.00
C LYS A 289 -8.99 -22.34 -1.26
N GLU A 290 -9.65 -21.27 -1.67
CA GLU A 290 -9.23 -20.47 -2.83
C GLU A 290 -7.95 -19.68 -2.52
N LEU A 291 -7.80 -19.16 -1.29
CA LEU A 291 -6.55 -18.54 -0.85
C LEU A 291 -5.38 -19.52 -0.87
N GLN A 292 -5.57 -20.78 -0.45
CA GLN A 292 -4.52 -21.81 -0.56
C GLN A 292 -4.16 -22.14 -2.00
N LYS A 293 -5.14 -22.19 -2.92
CA LYS A 293 -4.86 -22.34 -4.36
C LYS A 293 -4.06 -21.14 -4.89
N ALA A 294 -4.45 -19.91 -4.52
CA ALA A 294 -3.74 -18.69 -4.88
C ALA A 294 -2.28 -18.68 -4.37
N LYS A 295 -2.06 -19.11 -3.13
CA LYS A 295 -0.71 -19.34 -2.59
C LYS A 295 0.05 -20.36 -3.45
N GLY A 296 -0.57 -21.49 -3.75
CA GLY A 296 0.01 -22.56 -4.57
C GLY A 296 0.45 -22.06 -5.96
N ILE A 297 -0.37 -21.22 -6.60
CA ILE A 297 -0.06 -20.60 -7.89
C ILE A 297 1.24 -19.80 -7.82
N LEU A 298 1.37 -18.88 -6.85
CA LEU A 298 2.57 -18.05 -6.76
C LEU A 298 3.82 -18.86 -6.40
N LYS A 299 3.71 -19.83 -5.49
CA LYS A 299 4.84 -20.71 -5.14
C LYS A 299 5.31 -21.53 -6.34
N ALA A 300 4.38 -22.10 -7.11
CA ALA A 300 4.70 -22.87 -8.31
C ALA A 300 5.38 -22.00 -9.37
N LEU A 301 4.83 -20.80 -9.64
CA LEU A 301 5.44 -19.85 -10.56
C LEU A 301 6.83 -19.40 -10.10
N PHE A 302 7.02 -19.18 -8.80
CA PHE A 302 8.31 -18.81 -8.23
C PHE A 302 9.36 -19.90 -8.52
N ARG A 303 9.07 -21.15 -8.12
CA ARG A 303 9.99 -22.28 -8.35
C ARG A 303 10.28 -22.49 -9.83
N PHE A 304 9.26 -22.37 -10.68
CA PHE A 304 9.41 -22.47 -12.13
C PHE A 304 10.36 -21.42 -12.70
N TYR A 305 10.28 -20.15 -12.30
CA TYR A 305 11.22 -19.14 -12.79
C TYR A 305 12.61 -19.23 -12.15
N MET A 306 12.73 -19.84 -10.97
CA MET A 306 14.03 -20.20 -10.41
C MET A 306 14.72 -21.31 -11.21
N GLU A 307 13.95 -22.29 -11.71
CA GLU A 307 14.45 -23.39 -12.55
C GLU A 307 14.66 -22.96 -14.02
N HIS A 308 13.85 -22.03 -14.51
CA HIS A 308 13.83 -21.53 -15.89
C HIS A 308 14.03 -20.00 -15.98
N PRO A 309 15.19 -19.46 -15.55
CA PRO A 309 15.44 -18.02 -15.54
C PRO A 309 15.38 -17.39 -16.95
N GLU A 310 15.62 -18.18 -18.00
CA GLU A 310 15.49 -17.80 -19.40
C GLU A 310 14.04 -17.56 -19.87
N LEU A 311 13.05 -17.79 -19.02
CA LEU A 311 11.65 -17.48 -19.29
C LEU A 311 11.18 -16.22 -18.57
N LEU A 312 11.98 -15.65 -17.66
CA LEU A 312 11.70 -14.33 -17.08
C LEU A 312 11.72 -13.24 -18.16
N PRO A 313 10.77 -12.30 -18.18
CA PRO A 313 10.80 -11.20 -19.14
C PRO A 313 12.06 -10.34 -19.04
N GLN A 314 12.47 -9.71 -20.14
CA GLN A 314 13.69 -8.89 -20.19
C GLN A 314 13.72 -7.76 -19.15
N SER A 315 12.55 -7.21 -18.78
CA SER A 315 12.45 -6.21 -17.71
C SER A 315 12.88 -6.73 -16.34
N GLY A 316 12.74 -8.03 -16.09
CA GLY A 316 13.26 -8.69 -14.88
C GLY A 316 14.74 -9.04 -15.00
N ARG A 317 15.22 -9.42 -16.19
CA ARG A 317 16.64 -9.77 -16.43
C ARG A 317 17.62 -8.60 -16.34
N ARG A 318 17.18 -7.37 -16.67
CA ARG A 318 18.04 -6.16 -16.58
C ARG A 318 18.52 -5.82 -15.16
N LEU A 319 17.95 -6.46 -14.13
CA LEU A 319 18.34 -6.27 -12.73
C LEU A 319 19.29 -7.36 -12.22
N THR A 320 19.57 -8.39 -13.04
CA THR A 320 20.41 -9.54 -12.70
C THR A 320 21.70 -9.54 -13.53
N ASP A 321 22.51 -8.49 -13.40
CA ASP A 321 23.87 -8.50 -13.95
C ASP A 321 24.79 -9.48 -13.16
N ASN A 322 24.33 -9.94 -11.98
CA ASN A 322 24.97 -10.98 -11.18
C ASN A 322 24.18 -12.30 -11.25
N THR A 323 24.86 -13.40 -11.55
CA THR A 323 24.33 -14.78 -11.59
C THR A 323 24.12 -15.41 -10.21
N SER A 324 23.92 -14.61 -9.14
CA SER A 324 23.69 -15.16 -7.81
C SER A 324 22.26 -15.65 -7.64
N VAL A 325 22.08 -16.70 -6.83
CA VAL A 325 20.75 -17.19 -6.43
C VAL A 325 19.92 -16.07 -5.82
N GLU A 326 20.57 -15.18 -5.05
CA GLU A 326 19.89 -14.03 -4.45
C GLU A 326 19.36 -13.03 -5.49
N ALA A 327 20.18 -12.67 -6.48
CA ALA A 327 19.76 -11.74 -7.52
C ALA A 327 18.61 -12.32 -8.36
N LEU A 328 18.68 -13.61 -8.69
CA LEU A 328 17.62 -14.30 -9.40
C LEU A 328 16.32 -14.34 -8.57
N ALA A 329 16.39 -14.78 -7.31
CA ALA A 329 15.24 -14.83 -6.42
C ALA A 329 14.56 -13.46 -6.26
N GLN A 330 15.36 -12.39 -6.14
CA GLN A 330 14.81 -11.03 -6.10
C GLN A 330 14.12 -10.63 -7.41
N ALA A 331 14.70 -10.96 -8.57
CA ALA A 331 14.09 -10.67 -9.86
C ALA A 331 12.78 -11.45 -10.08
N VAL A 332 12.73 -12.70 -9.60
CA VAL A 332 11.49 -13.50 -9.58
C VAL A 332 10.45 -12.84 -8.66
N CYS A 333 10.82 -12.46 -7.44
CA CYS A 333 9.94 -11.69 -6.53
C CYS A 333 9.39 -10.43 -7.20
N ASP A 334 10.25 -9.62 -7.82
CA ASP A 334 9.87 -8.38 -8.49
C ASP A 334 8.86 -8.61 -9.61
N TYR A 335 9.11 -9.66 -10.40
CA TYR A 335 8.23 -10.01 -11.51
C TYR A 335 6.87 -10.50 -11.02
N LEU A 336 6.85 -11.43 -10.07
CA LEU A 336 5.61 -12.01 -9.53
C LEU A 336 4.80 -10.97 -8.75
N ALA A 337 5.43 -10.19 -7.88
CA ALA A 337 4.75 -9.10 -7.16
C ALA A 337 4.20 -8.03 -8.13
N GLY A 338 4.86 -7.85 -9.28
CA GLY A 338 4.43 -6.97 -10.35
C GLY A 338 3.24 -7.45 -11.18
N MET A 339 2.81 -8.71 -11.07
CA MET A 339 1.68 -9.26 -11.81
C MET A 339 0.34 -8.72 -11.29
N THR A 340 -0.72 -8.89 -12.08
CA THR A 340 -2.12 -8.78 -11.61
C THR A 340 -2.67 -10.19 -11.34
N ASP A 341 -3.77 -10.30 -10.60
CA ASP A 341 -4.34 -11.61 -10.22
C ASP A 341 -4.66 -12.46 -11.45
N ARG A 342 -5.39 -11.88 -12.40
CA ARG A 342 -5.74 -12.55 -13.67
C ARG A 342 -4.52 -12.93 -14.49
N PHE A 343 -3.47 -12.08 -14.50
CA PHE A 343 -2.25 -12.40 -15.24
C PHE A 343 -1.48 -13.54 -14.58
N ALA A 344 -1.39 -13.58 -13.25
CA ALA A 344 -0.78 -14.68 -12.51
C ALA A 344 -1.52 -16.00 -12.76
N MET A 345 -2.86 -16.00 -12.68
CA MET A 345 -3.68 -17.19 -12.98
C MET A 345 -3.48 -17.68 -14.42
N ASN A 346 -3.53 -16.78 -15.41
CA ASN A 346 -3.31 -17.15 -16.81
C ASN A 346 -1.91 -17.70 -17.05
N THR A 347 -0.90 -17.09 -16.41
CA THR A 347 0.50 -17.54 -16.51
C THR A 347 0.65 -18.95 -15.94
N TYR A 348 0.05 -19.21 -14.78
CA TYR A 348 0.02 -20.54 -14.19
C TYR A 348 -0.66 -21.56 -15.10
N SER A 349 -1.86 -21.25 -15.61
CA SER A 349 -2.58 -22.14 -16.52
C SER A 349 -1.79 -22.45 -17.78
N ASN A 350 -1.04 -21.50 -18.33
CA ASN A 350 -0.23 -21.72 -19.52
C ASN A 350 0.94 -22.69 -19.31
N TYR A 351 1.56 -22.70 -18.12
CA TYR A 351 2.73 -23.53 -17.85
C TYR A 351 2.40 -24.87 -17.19
N PHE A 352 1.35 -24.92 -16.36
CA PHE A 352 1.08 -26.10 -15.53
C PHE A 352 -0.20 -26.85 -15.90
N VAL A 353 -1.12 -26.25 -16.67
CA VAL A 353 -2.38 -26.89 -17.05
C VAL A 353 -2.29 -27.37 -18.51
N PRO A 354 -2.34 -28.68 -18.77
CA PRO A 354 -2.30 -29.21 -20.13
C PRO A 354 -3.48 -28.70 -20.96
N ARG A 355 -3.23 -28.28 -22.20
CA ARG A 355 -4.30 -28.02 -23.16
C ARG A 355 -4.70 -29.33 -23.83
N MET A 356 -5.98 -29.68 -23.78
CA MET A 356 -6.49 -30.84 -24.51
C MET A 356 -6.31 -30.60 -26.01
N TRP A 357 -5.68 -31.56 -26.69
CA TRP A 357 -5.41 -31.48 -28.12
C TRP A 357 -6.73 -31.77 -28.84
N HIS A 358 -7.35 -30.78 -29.44
CA HIS A 358 -8.42 -31.04 -30.41
C HIS A 358 -7.77 -31.54 -31.69
N ILE A 359 -7.74 -32.86 -31.86
CA ILE A 359 -7.53 -33.46 -33.17
C ILE A 359 -8.79 -33.13 -33.98
N THR A 360 -8.71 -32.09 -34.82
CA THR A 360 -9.70 -31.88 -35.87
C THR A 360 -9.55 -33.03 -36.86
N SER A 361 -10.52 -33.95 -36.83
CA SER A 361 -10.69 -35.04 -37.81
C SER A 361 -10.94 -34.51 -39.21
#